data_AF-A0A661QL42-F1
#
_entry.id   AF-A0A661QL42-F1
#
_cell.length_a   1.000
_cell.length_b   1.000
_cell.length_c   1.000
_cell.angle_alpha   90.00
_cell.angle_beta   90.00
_cell.angle_gamma   90.00
#
_symmetry.space_group_name_H-M   'P 1'
#
loop_
_entity.id
_entity.type
_entity.pdbx_description
1 polymer ?
#
loop_
_entity_poly.entity_id
_entity_poly.type
_entity_poly.pdbx_seq_one_letter_code
_entity_poly.pdbx_strand_id
1 'polypeptide(L)'
;YLLGEGRLINLAEAEGHPSSVMDMSFAKQALSAEYMAKNHAQMDNKVYPVPEEIDRQIAKLKLDSLGVKIDTLTDEQRKYLASWHMGT
;
A
#
# COMPACT_ATOMS: atom_id res chain seq x y z
N TYR A 1 15.43 -7.14 -34.66
CA TYR A 1 16.10 -6.45 -33.54
C TYR A 1 15.54 -7.00 -32.23
N LEU A 2 16.37 -7.19 -31.20
CA LEU A 2 15.94 -7.57 -29.85
C LEU A 2 16.02 -6.33 -28.96
N LEU A 3 14.91 -5.95 -28.32
CA LEU A 3 14.84 -4.74 -27.50
C LEU A 3 15.39 -5.01 -26.10
N GLY A 4 16.15 -4.04 -25.56
CA GLY A 4 16.72 -4.11 -24.21
C GLY A 4 17.59 -5.34 -23.94
N GLU A 5 18.10 -6.01 -24.99
CA GLU A 5 18.86 -7.27 -24.87
C GLU A 5 18.11 -8.37 -24.08
N GLY A 6 16.78 -8.32 -24.03
CA GLY A 6 15.96 -9.23 -23.21
C GLY A 6 15.85 -8.86 -21.72
N ARG A 7 16.38 -7.69 -21.31
CA ARG A 7 16.23 -7.13 -19.97
C ARG A 7 14.83 -6.49 -19.80
N LEU A 8 14.56 -6.01 -18.58
CA LEU A 8 13.32 -5.31 -18.25
C LEU A 8 13.17 -4.05 -19.13
N ILE A 9 12.39 -4.18 -20.20
CA ILE A 9 12.35 -3.20 -21.29
C ILE A 9 11.92 -1.80 -20.83
N ASN A 10 10.99 -1.72 -19.88
CA ASN A 10 10.50 -0.47 -19.32
C ASN A 10 11.59 0.29 -18.55
N LEU A 11 12.58 -0.40 -17.98
CA LEU A 11 13.72 0.20 -17.30
C LEU A 11 14.94 0.37 -18.22
N ALA A 12 15.09 -0.52 -19.20
CA ALA A 12 16.25 -0.56 -20.08
C ALA A 12 16.16 0.45 -21.24
N GLU A 13 14.96 0.67 -21.77
CA GLU A 13 14.73 1.49 -22.97
C GLU A 13 13.64 2.57 -22.74
N ALA A 14 13.25 2.79 -21.48
CA ALA A 14 12.27 3.78 -21.04
C ALA A 14 12.60 4.24 -19.60
N GLU A 15 11.72 5.03 -18.98
CA GLU A 15 11.94 5.66 -17.67
C GLU A 15 11.41 4.84 -16.48
N GLY A 16 10.93 3.62 -16.71
CA GLY A 16 10.31 2.78 -15.69
C GLY A 16 8.91 3.26 -15.31
N HIS A 17 8.55 3.06 -14.05
CA HIS A 17 7.26 3.53 -13.53
C HIS A 17 7.33 5.02 -13.18
N PRO A 18 6.28 5.80 -13.48
CA PRO A 18 6.21 7.20 -13.07
C PRO A 18 6.36 7.36 -11.56
N SER A 19 6.89 8.53 -11.15
CA SER A 19 7.06 8.87 -9.73
C SER A 19 5.75 8.77 -8.94
N SER A 20 4.60 9.07 -9.56
CA SER A 20 3.27 8.98 -8.95
C SER A 20 2.80 7.56 -8.63
N VAL A 21 3.49 6.54 -9.14
CA VAL A 21 3.23 5.12 -8.80
C VAL A 21 4.32 4.60 -7.86
N MET A 22 5.56 5.05 -8.06
CA MET A 22 6.71 4.63 -7.26
C MET A 22 6.69 5.21 -5.83
N ASP A 23 6.04 6.36 -5.61
CA ASP A 23 5.92 6.98 -4.29
C ASP A 23 5.32 6.04 -3.23
N MET A 24 4.26 5.30 -3.57
CA MET A 24 3.65 4.30 -2.69
C MET A 24 4.61 3.13 -2.39
N SER A 25 5.36 2.68 -3.39
CA SER A 25 6.35 1.61 -3.23
C SER A 25 7.50 2.03 -2.30
N PHE A 26 8.03 3.25 -2.48
CA PHE A 26 9.08 3.78 -1.63
C PHE A 26 8.59 4.08 -0.22
N ALA A 27 7.37 4.59 -0.05
CA ALA A 27 6.75 4.76 1.26
C ALA A 27 6.60 3.42 1.99
N LYS A 28 6.17 2.37 1.28
CA LYS A 28 6.07 1.01 1.82
C LYS A 28 7.43 0.48 2.28
N GLN A 29 8.47 0.67 1.48
CA GLN A 29 9.84 0.27 1.84
C GLN A 29 10.35 1.03 3.07
N ALA A 30 10.17 2.35 3.11
CA ALA A 30 10.63 3.20 4.22
C ALA A 30 9.93 2.85 5.55
N LEU A 31 8.59 2.74 5.54
CA LEU A 31 7.83 2.40 6.74
C LEU A 31 8.04 0.96 7.19
N SER A 32 8.25 0.03 6.25
CA SER A 32 8.62 -1.35 6.61
C SER A 32 10.01 -1.42 7.23
N ALA A 33 10.98 -0.64 6.72
CA ALA A 33 12.31 -0.54 7.31
C ALA A 33 12.25 0.06 8.73
N GLU A 34 11.45 1.11 8.94
CA GLU A 34 11.21 1.69 10.26
C GLU A 34 10.55 0.67 11.22
N TYR A 35 9.53 -0.05 10.74
CA TYR A 35 8.84 -1.08 11.52
C TYR A 35 9.80 -2.18 11.96
N MET A 36 10.64 -2.68 11.05
CA MET A 36 11.66 -3.67 11.38
C MET A 36 12.65 -3.10 12.39
N ALA A 37 13.17 -1.89 12.18
CA ALA A 37 14.11 -1.27 13.11
C ALA A 37 13.56 -1.21 14.55
N LYS A 38 12.27 -0.85 14.70
CA LYS A 38 11.60 -0.75 16.01
C LYS A 38 11.22 -2.11 16.62
N ASN A 39 10.90 -3.10 15.81
CA ASN A 39 10.30 -4.36 16.28
C ASN A 39 11.20 -5.60 16.10
N HIS A 40 12.42 -5.45 15.57
CA HIS A 40 13.30 -6.58 15.20
C HIS A 40 13.51 -7.60 16.33
N ALA A 41 13.53 -7.16 17.60
CA ALA A 41 13.72 -8.03 18.75
C ALA A 41 12.58 -9.06 18.95
N GLN A 42 11.41 -8.82 18.35
CA GLN A 42 10.23 -9.68 18.41
C GLN A 42 10.00 -10.43 17.09
N MET A 43 10.94 -10.32 16.14
CA MET A 43 10.84 -10.91 14.81
C MET A 43 11.75 -12.13 14.69
N ASP A 44 11.28 -13.16 13.99
CA ASP A 44 12.03 -14.35 13.62
C ASP A 44 12.70 -14.15 12.25
N ASN A 45 13.63 -15.05 11.92
CA ASN A 45 14.23 -15.11 10.57
C ASN A 45 13.25 -15.74 9.56
N LYS A 46 12.21 -14.99 9.19
CA LYS A 46 11.24 -15.36 8.16
C LYS A 46 10.78 -14.15 7.36
N VAL A 47 10.11 -14.41 6.24
CA VAL A 47 9.50 -13.37 5.41
C VAL A 47 8.18 -12.97 6.03
N TYR A 48 8.01 -11.67 6.29
CA TYR A 48 6.77 -11.11 6.81
C TYR A 48 6.07 -10.29 5.72
N PRO A 49 4.73 -10.35 5.64
CA PRO A 49 3.98 -9.33 4.92
C PRO A 49 4.13 -7.98 5.63
N VAL A 50 3.93 -6.90 4.88
CA VAL A 50 3.84 -5.55 5.47
C VAL A 50 2.58 -5.48 6.35
N PRO A 51 2.66 -4.95 7.58
CA PRO A 51 1.49 -4.72 8.43
C PRO A 51 0.38 -3.95 7.72
N GLU A 52 -0.87 -4.35 7.92
CA GLU A 52 -2.03 -3.77 7.23
C GLU A 52 -2.19 -2.28 7.57
N GLU A 53 -1.84 -1.89 8.80
CA GLU A 53 -1.91 -0.50 9.26
C GLU A 53 -0.99 0.40 8.44
N ILE A 54 0.21 -0.08 8.09
CA ILE A 54 1.17 0.65 7.25
C ILE A 54 0.60 0.79 5.84
N ASP A 55 0.02 -0.27 5.29
CA ASP A 55 -0.55 -0.24 3.94
C ASP A 55 -1.74 0.73 3.85
N ARG A 56 -2.64 0.70 4.84
CA ARG A 56 -3.76 1.64 4.96
C ARG A 56 -3.29 3.08 5.13
N GLN A 57 -2.23 3.31 5.91
CA GLN A 57 -1.66 4.64 6.09
C GLN A 57 -1.12 5.20 4.77
N ILE A 58 -0.39 4.40 3.99
CA ILE A 58 0.15 4.81 2.69
C ILE A 58 -1.00 5.12 1.71
N ALA A 59 -2.02 4.26 1.65
CA ALA A 59 -3.18 4.47 0.81
C ALA A 59 -3.90 5.79 1.16
N LYS A 60 -4.08 6.07 2.45
CA LYS A 60 -4.68 7.33 2.91
C LYS A 60 -3.85 8.55 2.50
N LEU A 61 -2.53 8.53 2.75
CA LEU A 61 -1.63 9.61 2.36
C LEU A 61 -1.65 9.87 0.85
N LYS A 62 -1.74 8.79 0.04
CA LYS A 62 -1.86 8.92 -1.41
C LYS A 62 -3.15 9.62 -1.82
N LEU A 63 -4.28 9.20 -1.28
CA LEU A 63 -5.58 9.81 -1.57
C LEU A 63 -5.62 11.28 -1.13
N ASP A 64 -5.08 11.59 0.05
CA ASP A 64 -4.95 12.96 0.56
C ASP A 64 -4.09 13.82 -0.40
N SER A 65 -2.96 13.30 -0.90
CA SER A 65 -2.11 13.99 -1.88
C SER A 65 -2.79 14.28 -3.22
N LEU A 66 -3.78 13.46 -3.59
CA LEU A 66 -4.59 13.62 -4.79
C LEU A 66 -5.83 14.51 -4.54
N GLY A 67 -6.04 14.97 -3.31
CA GLY A 67 -7.23 15.73 -2.92
C GLY A 67 -8.52 14.89 -2.89
N VAL A 68 -8.41 13.57 -2.87
CA VAL A 68 -9.56 12.65 -2.81
C VAL A 68 -10.03 12.53 -1.37
N LYS A 69 -11.32 12.76 -1.14
CA LYS A 69 -11.94 12.56 0.17
C LYS A 69 -12.54 11.17 0.26
N ILE A 70 -12.28 10.49 1.38
CA ILE A 70 -12.92 9.23 1.73
C ILE A 70 -14.11 9.58 2.64
N ASP A 71 -15.27 9.05 2.32
CA ASP A 71 -16.45 9.15 3.16
C ASP A 71 -16.32 8.27 4.42
N THR A 72 -17.17 8.55 5.39
CA THR A 72 -17.24 7.76 6.63
C THR A 72 -18.63 7.17 6.74
N LEU A 73 -18.71 5.86 6.98
CA LEU A 73 -19.98 5.21 7.27
C LEU A 73 -20.69 5.93 8.43
N THR A 74 -21.99 6.10 8.32
CA THR A 74 -22.84 6.49 9.44
C THR A 74 -22.96 5.33 10.43
N ASP A 75 -23.39 5.61 11.66
CA ASP A 75 -23.61 4.55 12.65
C ASP A 75 -24.71 3.57 12.21
N GLU A 76 -25.72 4.07 11.50
CA GLU A 76 -26.75 3.24 10.90
C GLU A 76 -26.19 2.31 9.81
N GLN A 77 -25.34 2.82 8.91
CA GLN A 77 -24.68 2.02 7.87
C GLN A 77 -23.75 0.96 8.48
N ARG A 78 -23.01 1.31 9.54
CA ARG A 78 -22.18 0.34 10.29
C ARG A 78 -23.04 -0.77 10.91
N LYS A 79 -24.16 -0.39 11.55
CA LYS A 79 -25.08 -1.34 12.16
C LYS A 79 -25.71 -2.25 11.13
N TYR A 80 -26.10 -1.70 9.97
CA TYR A 80 -26.66 -2.46 8.86
C TYR A 80 -25.69 -3.54 8.37
N LEU A 81 -24.43 -3.17 8.07
CA LEU A 81 -23.38 -4.10 7.61
C LEU A 81 -23.08 -5.23 8.61
N ALA A 82 -23.17 -4.96 9.92
CA ALA A 82 -22.86 -5.93 10.97
C ALA A 82 -24.08 -6.79 11.37
N SER A 83 -25.29 -6.47 10.89
CA SER A 83 -26.51 -7.12 11.35
C SER A 83 -27.03 -8.16 10.36
N TRP A 84 -27.20 -9.40 10.84
CA TRP A 84 -27.90 -10.47 10.11
C TRP A 84 -29.43 -10.29 10.04
N HIS A 85 -29.97 -9.30 10.76
CA HIS A 85 -31.41 -9.05 10.86
C HIS A 85 -31.94 -8.03 9.83
N MET A 86 -31.05 -7.29 9.16
CA MET A 86 -31.43 -6.21 8.22
C MET A 86 -30.99 -6.51 6.78
N GLY A 87 -30.54 -7.74 6.47
CA GLY A 87 -30.22 -8.19 5.12
C GLY A 87 -30.86 -9.55 4.81
N THR A 88 -31.17 -9.81 3.53
CA THR A 88 -31.68 -11.08 2.98
C THR A 88 -30.84 -12.28 3.36
#